data_AF-A8XD33-F1
#
_entry.id   AF-A8XD33-F1
#
_cell.length_a   1.000
_cell.length_b   1.000
_cell.length_c   1.000
_cell.angle_alpha   90.00
_cell.angle_beta   90.00
_cell.angle_gamma   90.00
#
_symmetry.space_group_name_H-M   'P 1'
#
loop_
_entity.id
_entity.type
_entity.pdbx_description
1 polymer ?
#
loop_
_entity_poly.entity_id
_entity_poly.type
_entity_poly.pdbx_seq_one_letter_code
_entity_poly.pdbx_strand_id
1 'polypeptide(L)'
;MYAAADVSLVGTFAKLADRTAVPGALPPRLNEDPSLYGHLTSGLDLTIGCEGYSDTRSLDSRFHSIFDYLCKTSQLSSSFKEVLVVYCSHFQCLRLDDREYPSQPFGHKFEQYLTLNDRGLPHDKYERLTNDGCSKAVFRTTFTSGNKAIKVFYAAEMDAIDEERNFVELKTTSMSHDRWVQIASLSNYLQSFFGKIPYIICGRKPSFGNNVIYQVDKIQTADIPNYSGVHWKKEVCFQQIFNVLNAVKSRLQQDNEAVVFNLTQGTIYLETERAENCTFTDQAFLNYLN
;
A
#
# COMPACT_ATOMS: atom_id res chain seq x y z
N MET A 1 -16.65 -20.74 -11.12
CA MET A 1 -15.40 -20.83 -10.35
C MET A 1 -14.99 -19.41 -10.01
N TYR A 2 -14.78 -19.09 -8.73
CA TYR A 2 -14.31 -17.75 -8.34
C TYR A 2 -12.80 -17.63 -8.59
N ALA A 3 -12.33 -16.40 -8.77
CA ALA A 3 -10.92 -16.14 -8.97
C ALA A 3 -10.11 -16.35 -7.68
N ALA A 4 -8.88 -16.83 -7.83
CA ALA A 4 -7.87 -16.88 -6.78
C ALA A 4 -6.75 -15.87 -7.07
N ALA A 5 -6.05 -15.43 -6.03
CA ALA A 5 -4.89 -14.54 -6.12
C ALA A 5 -3.72 -15.17 -5.38
N ASP A 6 -2.62 -15.40 -6.10
CA ASP A 6 -1.35 -15.88 -5.55
C ASP A 6 -0.33 -14.75 -5.55
N VAL A 7 0.05 -14.28 -4.35
CA VAL A 7 0.90 -13.10 -4.15
C VAL A 7 2.31 -13.54 -3.78
N SER A 8 3.29 -13.07 -4.55
CA SER A 8 4.72 -13.32 -4.32
C SER A 8 5.49 -12.01 -4.13
N LEU A 9 6.37 -11.95 -3.12
CA LEU A 9 7.32 -10.85 -2.94
C LEU A 9 8.44 -11.02 -3.97
N VAL A 10 8.73 -9.94 -4.70
CA VAL A 10 9.81 -9.87 -5.70
C VAL A 10 11.06 -9.25 -5.07
N GLY A 11 10.87 -8.21 -4.27
CA GLY A 11 11.94 -7.53 -3.53
C GLY A 11 11.44 -6.24 -2.90
N THR A 12 12.35 -5.46 -2.34
CA THR A 12 12.04 -4.19 -1.66
C THR A 12 12.93 -3.07 -2.18
N PHE A 13 12.53 -1.82 -1.94
CA PHE A 13 13.35 -0.66 -2.22
C PHE A 13 12.97 0.55 -1.36
N ALA A 14 13.92 1.47 -1.19
CA ALA A 14 13.66 2.79 -0.63
C ALA A 14 13.43 3.77 -1.77
N LYS A 15 12.38 4.59 -1.69
CA LYS A 15 12.17 5.73 -2.58
C LYS A 15 12.94 6.93 -2.03
N LEU A 16 13.81 7.51 -2.85
CA LEU A 16 14.52 8.74 -2.53
C LEU A 16 13.72 9.98 -2.98
N ALA A 17 14.09 11.15 -2.45
CA ALA A 17 13.47 12.43 -2.81
C ALA A 17 13.60 12.76 -4.31
N ASP A 18 14.66 12.28 -4.96
CA ASP A 18 14.90 12.41 -6.41
C ASP A 18 14.10 11.40 -7.25
N ARG A 19 13.19 10.65 -6.62
CA ARG A 19 12.29 9.64 -7.23
C ARG A 19 12.99 8.34 -7.65
N THR A 20 14.28 8.19 -7.40
CA THR A 20 15.00 6.94 -7.65
C THR A 20 14.72 5.91 -6.56
N ALA A 21 14.96 4.64 -6.89
CA ALA A 21 14.86 3.50 -6.02
C ALA A 21 16.24 2.97 -5.63
N VAL A 22 16.40 2.64 -4.35
CA VAL A 22 17.53 1.87 -3.82
C VAL A 22 17.05 0.44 -3.52
N PRO A 23 17.35 -0.56 -4.37
CA PRO A 23 16.93 -1.93 -4.15
C PRO A 23 17.46 -2.52 -2.85
N GLY A 24 16.67 -3.41 -2.23
CA GLY A 24 17.02 -4.15 -1.03
C GLY A 24 16.82 -3.39 0.30
N ALA A 25 16.42 -2.12 0.27
CA ALA A 25 16.11 -1.39 1.50
C ALA A 25 14.86 -1.96 2.18
N LEU A 26 14.87 -2.01 3.51
CA LEU A 26 13.77 -2.52 4.33
C LEU A 26 13.02 -1.35 4.99
N PRO A 27 11.74 -1.53 5.38
CA PRO A 27 11.08 -0.56 6.23
C PRO A 27 11.72 -0.52 7.64
N PRO A 28 11.41 0.50 8.45
CA PRO A 28 11.85 0.58 9.84
C PRO A 28 11.50 -0.69 10.62
N ARG A 29 12.34 -1.04 11.59
CA ARG A 29 12.04 -2.16 12.48
C ARG A 29 10.90 -1.80 13.42
N LEU A 30 9.99 -2.73 13.65
CA LEU A 30 8.95 -2.61 14.65
C LEU A 30 9.58 -2.54 16.05
N ASN A 31 9.07 -1.65 16.90
CA ASN A 31 9.41 -1.58 18.31
C ASN A 31 8.50 -2.53 19.11
N GLU A 32 8.98 -3.74 19.36
CA GLU A 32 8.22 -4.82 20.00
C GLU A 32 8.21 -4.74 21.54
N ASP A 33 8.50 -3.58 22.13
CA ASP A 33 8.37 -3.35 23.58
C ASP A 33 6.92 -3.63 24.04
N PRO A 34 6.68 -4.61 24.93
CA PRO A 34 5.34 -4.96 25.39
C PRO A 34 4.53 -3.80 25.99
N SER A 35 5.19 -2.76 26.49
CA SER A 35 4.54 -1.57 27.07
C SER A 35 3.79 -0.71 26.03
N LEU A 36 4.07 -0.90 24.73
CA LEU A 36 3.41 -0.21 23.62
C LEU A 36 2.15 -0.93 23.10
N TYR A 37 1.82 -2.10 23.66
CA TYR A 37 0.75 -2.96 23.18
C TYR A 37 -0.33 -3.20 24.24
N GLY A 38 -1.54 -3.53 23.78
CA GLY A 38 -2.70 -3.70 24.67
C GLY A 38 -3.17 -2.37 25.23
N HIS A 39 -3.69 -2.38 26.46
CA HIS A 39 -4.14 -1.16 27.12
C HIS A 39 -2.95 -0.37 27.67
N LEU A 40 -2.82 0.88 27.25
CA LEU A 40 -1.69 1.71 27.63
C LEU A 40 -1.92 2.35 29.00
N THR A 41 -0.90 2.35 29.84
CA THR A 41 -0.92 3.07 31.13
C THR A 41 -0.72 4.57 30.94
N SER A 42 0.09 4.94 29.95
CA SER A 42 0.28 6.30 29.44
C SER A 42 0.01 6.29 27.95
N GLY A 43 -1.04 7.01 27.51
CA GLY A 43 -1.41 7.03 26.11
C GLY A 43 -0.34 7.65 25.20
N LEU A 44 -0.36 7.31 23.91
CA LEU A 44 0.53 7.90 22.91
C LEU A 44 -0.13 9.14 22.31
N ASP A 45 0.42 10.33 22.60
CA ASP A 45 -0.07 11.58 22.06
C ASP A 45 0.50 11.82 20.65
N LEU A 46 -0.37 11.74 19.65
CA LEU A 46 0.00 11.88 18.23
C LEU A 46 0.26 13.33 17.81
N THR A 47 0.10 14.31 18.70
CA THR A 47 0.33 15.73 18.39
C THR A 47 1.76 16.19 18.67
N ILE A 48 2.49 15.46 19.52
CA ILE A 48 3.85 15.84 19.95
C ILE A 48 4.84 15.71 18.79
N GLY A 49 5.65 16.73 18.52
CA GLY A 49 6.68 16.72 17.48
C GLY A 49 6.14 16.88 16.06
N CYS A 50 4.85 17.21 15.92
CA CYS A 50 4.19 17.46 14.64
C CYS A 50 4.28 18.94 14.21
N GLU A 51 4.91 19.80 15.00
CA GLU A 51 5.07 21.22 14.69
C GLU A 51 5.86 21.42 13.39
N GLY A 52 5.24 22.12 12.43
CA GLY A 52 5.85 22.36 11.12
C GLY A 52 5.99 21.10 10.26
N TYR A 53 5.16 20.08 10.49
CA TYR A 53 5.01 18.96 9.57
C TYR A 53 4.44 19.42 8.23
N SER A 54 5.07 19.00 7.15
CA SER A 54 4.58 19.14 5.79
C SER A 54 4.67 17.78 5.11
N ASP A 55 3.59 17.34 4.48
CA ASP A 55 3.63 16.09 3.72
C ASP A 55 4.45 16.30 2.43
N THR A 56 5.70 15.87 2.43
CA THR A 56 6.59 15.99 1.26
C THR A 56 6.41 14.83 0.27
N ARG A 57 5.59 13.82 0.59
CA ARG A 57 5.35 12.64 -0.25
C ARG A 57 4.34 12.89 -1.39
N SER A 58 3.56 13.98 -1.35
CA SER A 58 2.41 14.20 -2.25
C SER A 58 2.76 14.64 -3.68
N LEU A 59 3.99 15.13 -3.92
CA LEU A 59 4.33 15.73 -5.21
C LEU A 59 4.81 14.68 -6.25
N ASP A 60 3.82 14.15 -6.97
CA ASP A 60 3.86 13.82 -8.40
C ASP A 60 5.01 12.91 -8.91
N SER A 61 5.02 11.65 -8.45
CA SER A 61 5.94 10.63 -8.98
C SER A 61 5.43 9.18 -8.84
N ARG A 62 4.12 8.97 -9.07
CA ARG A 62 3.39 7.74 -8.68
C ARG A 62 4.05 6.43 -9.12
N PHE A 63 4.68 6.38 -10.30
CA PHE A 63 5.29 5.16 -10.84
C PHE A 63 6.80 5.20 -11.08
N HIS A 64 7.46 6.37 -11.02
CA HIS A 64 8.88 6.47 -11.40
C HIS A 64 9.78 5.55 -10.55
N SER A 65 9.57 5.52 -9.23
CA SER A 65 10.40 4.69 -8.35
C SER A 65 10.23 3.18 -8.58
N ILE A 66 9.03 2.70 -8.94
CA ILE A 66 8.86 1.29 -9.29
C ILE A 66 9.47 0.99 -10.66
N PHE A 67 9.38 1.89 -11.63
CA PHE A 67 10.03 1.71 -12.94
C PHE A 67 11.55 1.70 -12.82
N ASP A 68 12.13 2.62 -12.07
CA ASP A 68 13.57 2.66 -11.79
C ASP A 68 14.03 1.39 -11.06
N TYR A 69 13.26 0.91 -10.08
CA TYR A 69 13.51 -0.39 -9.44
C TYR A 69 13.52 -1.54 -10.45
N LEU A 70 12.52 -1.60 -11.33
CA LEU A 70 12.44 -2.65 -12.36
C LEU A 70 13.61 -2.58 -13.33
N CYS A 71 14.01 -1.39 -13.79
CA CYS A 71 15.21 -1.21 -14.62
C CYS A 71 16.48 -1.70 -13.92
N LYS A 72 16.64 -1.39 -12.63
CA LYS A 72 17.82 -1.78 -11.83
C LYS A 72 17.90 -3.26 -11.49
N THR A 73 16.76 -3.96 -11.45
CA THR A 73 16.68 -5.34 -10.94
C THR A 73 16.32 -6.38 -12.00
N SER A 74 15.78 -5.96 -13.14
CA SER A 74 15.50 -6.88 -14.24
C SER A 74 16.77 -7.24 -15.00
N GLN A 75 16.86 -8.48 -15.45
CA GLN A 75 17.83 -8.86 -16.47
C GLN A 75 17.25 -8.48 -17.83
N LEU A 76 18.06 -7.88 -18.71
CA LEU A 76 17.68 -7.43 -20.06
C LEU A 76 16.95 -8.48 -20.94
N SER A 77 16.95 -9.76 -20.54
CA SER A 77 16.30 -10.87 -21.26
C SER A 77 14.91 -11.26 -20.73
N SER A 78 14.43 -10.71 -19.61
CA SER A 78 13.07 -11.02 -19.13
C SER A 78 12.04 -10.15 -19.83
N SER A 79 11.32 -10.73 -20.79
CA SER A 79 10.22 -10.08 -21.50
C SER A 79 9.13 -9.61 -20.54
N PHE A 80 9.01 -8.30 -20.34
CA PHE A 80 7.88 -7.65 -19.65
C PHE A 80 6.60 -7.61 -20.49
N LYS A 81 6.59 -8.21 -21.70
CA LYS A 81 5.52 -8.13 -22.71
C LYS A 81 4.12 -8.59 -22.25
N GLU A 82 3.96 -9.12 -21.05
CA GLU A 82 2.67 -9.57 -20.50
C GLU A 82 2.35 -9.01 -19.10
N VAL A 83 3.11 -8.02 -18.62
CA VAL A 83 2.99 -7.51 -17.25
C VAL A 83 2.20 -6.20 -17.22
N LEU A 84 1.05 -6.23 -16.55
CA LEU A 84 0.37 -4.99 -16.14
C LEU A 84 1.05 -4.46 -14.88
N VAL A 85 1.59 -3.24 -14.93
CA VAL A 85 2.08 -2.54 -13.75
C VAL A 85 0.92 -1.72 -13.17
N VAL A 86 0.54 -2.03 -11.93
CA VAL A 86 -0.52 -1.32 -11.19
C VAL A 86 0.11 -0.75 -9.92
N TYR A 87 -0.22 0.47 -9.50
CA TYR A 87 0.25 1.02 -8.22
C TYR A 87 -0.89 0.95 -7.21
N CYS A 88 -0.62 0.42 -6.03
CA CYS A 88 -1.63 0.23 -5.00
C CYS A 88 -1.06 0.72 -3.66
N SER A 89 -1.11 2.03 -3.41
CA SER A 89 -0.91 2.54 -2.04
C SER A 89 -2.17 2.40 -1.19
N HIS A 90 -3.33 2.32 -1.83
CA HIS A 90 -4.65 2.04 -1.27
C HIS A 90 -5.42 1.26 -2.35
N PHE A 91 -6.37 0.39 -2.01
CA PHE A 91 -7.24 -0.30 -2.99
C PHE A 91 -8.25 0.64 -3.70
N GLN A 92 -7.79 1.84 -4.04
CA GLN A 92 -8.39 2.89 -4.84
C GLN A 92 -7.44 3.21 -6.01
N CYS A 93 -7.08 2.22 -6.82
CA CYS A 93 -6.34 2.46 -8.07
C CYS A 93 -7.32 2.71 -9.22
N LEU A 94 -8.12 3.77 -9.12
CA LEU A 94 -8.99 4.31 -10.16
C LEU A 94 -9.02 5.82 -9.92
N ARG A 95 -8.39 6.60 -10.82
CA ARG A 95 -8.23 8.06 -10.80
C ARG A 95 -8.92 8.73 -9.60
N LEU A 96 -8.21 8.78 -8.46
CA LEU A 96 -8.66 9.59 -7.34
C LEU A 96 -8.54 11.03 -7.80
N ASP A 97 -9.67 11.73 -7.77
CA ASP A 97 -9.80 13.18 -7.87
C ASP A 97 -8.58 13.85 -7.23
N ASP A 98 -7.88 14.71 -7.98
CA ASP A 98 -6.59 15.36 -7.63
C ASP A 98 -6.73 16.36 -6.46
N ARG A 99 -7.73 16.18 -5.59
CA ARG A 99 -7.86 16.91 -4.34
C ARG A 99 -6.89 16.33 -3.33
N GLU A 100 -5.66 16.85 -3.35
CA GLU A 100 -4.69 16.73 -2.28
C GLU A 100 -5.29 17.25 -0.97
N TYR A 101 -5.90 16.36 -0.18
CA TYR A 101 -6.11 16.65 1.22
C TYR A 101 -4.80 16.32 1.93
N PRO A 102 -4.13 17.30 2.57
CA PRO A 102 -2.90 17.02 3.30
C PRO A 102 -3.17 15.92 4.33
N SER A 103 -2.38 14.86 4.26
CA SER A 103 -2.38 13.78 5.24
C SER A 103 -2.20 14.39 6.63
N GLN A 104 -3.09 14.06 7.57
CA GLN A 104 -2.90 14.47 8.95
C GLN A 104 -1.68 13.73 9.51
N PRO A 105 -0.78 14.41 10.25
CA PRO A 105 0.49 13.84 10.70
C PRO A 105 0.34 12.65 11.66
N PHE A 106 -0.85 12.46 12.21
CA PHE A 106 -1.12 11.52 13.31
C PHE A 106 -0.85 10.05 12.96
N GLY A 107 -1.05 9.65 11.69
CA GLY A 107 -0.70 8.31 11.22
C GLY A 107 0.80 8.08 11.29
N HIS A 108 1.58 8.98 10.70
CA HIS A 108 3.04 8.92 10.73
C HIS A 108 3.62 9.08 12.13
N LYS A 109 2.98 9.87 13.01
CA LYS A 109 3.41 9.93 14.40
C LYS A 109 3.20 8.61 15.13
N PHE A 110 2.11 7.90 14.84
CA PHE A 110 1.89 6.56 15.38
C PHE A 110 2.92 5.56 14.85
N GLU A 111 3.26 5.63 13.55
CA GLU A 111 4.37 4.86 12.96
C GLU A 111 5.69 5.12 13.71
N GLN A 112 6.02 6.40 13.96
CA GLN A 112 7.24 6.79 14.69
C GLN A 112 7.28 6.22 16.13
N TYR A 113 6.14 6.18 16.84
CA TYR A 113 6.09 5.57 18.18
C TYR A 113 6.33 4.06 18.17
N LEU A 114 5.85 3.37 17.15
CA LEU A 114 5.89 1.91 17.07
C LEU A 114 7.06 1.37 16.25
N THR A 115 7.98 2.21 15.82
CA THR A 115 9.18 1.79 15.08
C THR A 115 10.45 2.20 15.79
N LEU A 116 11.57 1.62 15.38
CA LEU A 116 12.90 1.98 15.82
C LEU A 116 13.56 2.86 14.76
N ASN A 117 14.37 3.82 15.22
CA ASN A 117 15.18 4.65 14.35
C ASN A 117 16.33 3.84 13.70
N ASP A 118 17.12 4.49 12.83
CA ASP A 118 18.24 3.87 12.11
C ASP A 118 19.33 3.26 13.02
N ARG A 119 19.35 3.61 14.31
CA ARG A 119 20.28 3.04 15.30
C ARG A 119 19.68 1.83 16.03
N GLY A 120 18.46 1.43 15.69
CA GLY A 120 17.73 0.37 16.38
C GLY A 120 17.24 0.78 17.77
N LEU A 121 17.06 2.08 18.03
CA LEU A 121 16.58 2.60 19.31
C LEU A 121 15.17 3.16 19.15
N PRO A 122 14.33 3.14 20.21
CA PRO A 122 13.06 3.86 20.21
C PRO A 122 13.25 5.34 19.87
N HIS A 123 12.30 5.91 19.13
CA HIS A 123 12.28 7.34 18.86
C HIS A 123 12.04 8.15 20.13
N ASP A 124 12.64 9.34 20.21
CA ASP A 124 12.24 10.31 21.24
C ASP A 124 10.84 10.82 20.88
N LYS A 125 9.92 10.85 21.84
CA LYS A 125 8.57 11.36 21.62
C LYS A 125 8.56 12.83 21.15
N TYR A 126 9.58 13.62 21.52
CA TYR A 126 9.74 15.01 21.09
C TYR A 126 10.50 15.16 19.76
N GLU A 127 10.97 14.05 19.17
CA GLU A 127 11.59 14.04 17.86
C GLU A 127 10.63 14.62 16.82
N ARG A 128 11.16 15.47 15.94
CA ARG A 128 10.39 16.07 14.86
C ARG A 128 9.93 14.97 13.90
N LEU A 129 8.66 15.01 13.54
CA LEU A 129 8.10 14.09 12.56
C LEU A 129 8.59 14.46 11.16
N THR A 130 9.26 13.52 10.50
CA THR A 130 9.67 13.62 9.09
C THR A 130 9.05 12.49 8.28
N ASN A 131 8.72 12.74 7.02
CA ASN A 131 8.16 11.72 6.13
C ASN A 131 8.97 11.53 4.84
N ASP A 132 10.23 11.99 4.85
CA ASP A 132 11.11 12.11 3.68
C ASP A 132 11.60 10.78 3.10
N GLY A 133 11.45 9.67 3.84
CA GLY A 133 11.75 8.32 3.36
C GLY A 133 10.49 7.44 3.38
N CYS A 134 10.32 6.63 2.33
CA CYS A 134 9.37 5.52 2.36
C CYS A 134 10.00 4.25 1.78
N SER A 135 9.80 3.13 2.47
CA SER A 135 10.20 1.81 2.00
C SER A 135 9.01 1.15 1.32
N LYS A 136 9.27 0.51 0.18
CA LYS A 136 8.26 -0.16 -0.63
C LYS A 136 8.66 -1.60 -0.88
N ALA A 137 7.67 -2.47 -0.98
CA ALA A 137 7.81 -3.85 -1.43
C ALA A 137 7.17 -4.01 -2.81
N VAL A 138 7.87 -4.73 -3.70
CA VAL A 138 7.39 -5.07 -5.03
C VAL A 138 6.85 -6.48 -5.01
N PHE A 139 5.63 -6.63 -5.48
CA PHE A 139 4.92 -7.89 -5.54
C PHE A 139 4.61 -8.26 -6.97
N ARG A 140 4.59 -9.57 -7.20
CA ARG A 140 4.01 -10.18 -8.39
C ARG A 140 2.84 -11.04 -7.94
N THR A 141 1.68 -10.76 -8.50
CA THR A 141 0.46 -11.52 -8.21
C THR A 141 -0.08 -12.19 -9.46
N THR A 142 -0.42 -13.46 -9.33
CA THR A 142 -1.14 -14.21 -10.38
C THR A 142 -2.59 -14.35 -9.97
N PHE A 143 -3.49 -13.75 -10.74
CA PHE A 143 -4.92 -13.98 -10.62
C PHE A 143 -5.36 -15.09 -11.58
N THR A 144 -6.05 -16.10 -11.07
CA THR A 144 -6.54 -17.24 -11.88
C THR A 144 -8.06 -17.37 -11.77
N SER A 145 -8.75 -17.48 -12.89
CA SER A 145 -10.20 -17.77 -12.94
C SER A 145 -10.49 -18.70 -14.12
N GLY A 146 -10.97 -19.92 -13.82
CA GLY A 146 -11.13 -20.96 -14.84
C GLY A 146 -9.78 -21.36 -15.47
N ASN A 147 -9.69 -21.30 -16.80
CA ASN A 147 -8.48 -21.59 -17.57
C ASN A 147 -7.63 -20.34 -17.89
N LYS A 148 -7.99 -19.17 -17.34
CA LYS A 148 -7.30 -17.90 -17.60
C LYS A 148 -6.46 -17.48 -16.41
N ALA A 149 -5.30 -16.90 -16.70
CA ALA A 149 -4.41 -16.32 -15.70
C ALA A 149 -3.95 -14.93 -16.14
N ILE A 150 -3.84 -14.01 -15.18
CA ILE A 150 -3.31 -12.66 -15.37
C ILE A 150 -2.26 -12.40 -14.31
N LYS A 151 -1.08 -11.94 -14.74
CA LYS A 151 0.04 -11.58 -13.86
C LYS A 151 0.13 -10.06 -13.76
N VAL A 152 0.27 -9.56 -12.55
CA VAL A 152 0.37 -8.14 -12.25
C VAL A 152 1.60 -7.90 -11.38
N PHE A 153 2.33 -6.83 -11.68
CA PHE A 153 3.36 -6.30 -10.77
C PHE A 153 2.84 -5.01 -10.14
N TYR A 154 3.10 -4.84 -8.86
CA TYR A 154 2.78 -3.62 -8.13
C TYR A 154 3.78 -3.39 -7.01
N ALA A 155 3.86 -2.14 -6.55
CA ALA A 155 4.56 -1.78 -5.33
C ALA A 155 3.56 -1.29 -4.29
N ALA A 156 3.84 -1.62 -3.03
CA ALA A 156 3.11 -1.09 -1.88
C ALA A 156 4.11 -0.51 -0.87
N GLU A 157 3.72 0.55 -0.19
CA GLU A 157 4.47 1.12 0.93
C GLU A 157 4.33 0.23 2.15
N MET A 158 5.43 0.00 2.86
CA MET A 158 5.49 -0.86 4.04
C MET A 158 5.83 -0.01 5.25
N ASP A 159 4.99 -0.07 6.30
CA ASP A 159 5.15 0.77 7.48
C ASP A 159 6.29 0.28 8.37
N ALA A 160 6.36 -1.03 8.61
CA ALA A 160 7.39 -1.65 9.45
C ALA A 160 7.71 -3.10 9.08
N ILE A 161 8.77 -3.64 9.69
CA ILE A 161 9.15 -5.06 9.66
C ILE A 161 9.45 -5.57 11.07
N ASP A 162 8.90 -6.74 11.45
CA ASP A 162 9.14 -7.36 12.76
C ASP A 162 10.46 -8.16 12.82
N GLU A 163 10.80 -8.71 13.98
CA GLU A 163 12.01 -9.52 14.17
C GLU A 163 12.03 -10.78 13.28
N GLU A 164 10.86 -11.34 12.97
CA GLU A 164 10.70 -12.50 12.08
C GLU A 164 10.75 -12.15 10.58
N ARG A 165 10.97 -10.88 10.25
CA ARG A 165 10.98 -10.33 8.88
C ARG A 165 9.62 -10.32 8.19
N ASN A 166 8.53 -10.35 8.94
CA ASN A 166 7.21 -10.08 8.39
C ASN A 166 6.97 -8.58 8.27
N PHE A 167 6.35 -8.15 7.18
CA PHE A 167 5.85 -6.78 7.07
C PHE A 167 4.68 -6.56 8.01
N VAL A 168 4.57 -5.34 8.52
CA VAL A 168 3.53 -4.95 9.48
C VAL A 168 2.88 -3.66 9.01
N GLU A 169 1.55 -3.63 9.01
CA GLU A 169 0.76 -2.42 8.75
C GLU A 169 0.43 -1.74 10.08
N LEU A 170 0.59 -0.41 10.12
CA LEU A 170 0.30 0.43 11.28
C LEU A 170 -0.88 1.34 10.95
N LYS A 171 -1.97 1.23 11.72
CA LYS A 171 -3.16 2.07 11.55
C LYS A 171 -3.57 2.72 12.87
N THR A 172 -4.23 3.87 12.77
CA THR A 172 -4.99 4.43 13.90
C THR A 172 -6.47 4.49 13.56
N THR A 173 -7.33 4.37 14.57
CA THR A 173 -8.77 4.50 14.37
C THR A 173 -9.48 4.98 15.63
N SER A 174 -10.53 5.78 15.45
CA SER A 174 -11.51 6.10 16.50
C SER A 174 -12.81 5.30 16.35
N MET A 175 -12.85 4.31 15.45
CA MET A 175 -14.03 3.48 15.23
C MET A 175 -14.10 2.36 16.27
N SER A 176 -15.32 2.04 16.70
CA SER A 176 -15.58 0.75 17.38
C SER A 176 -15.26 -0.41 16.45
N HIS A 177 -15.04 -1.60 17.03
CA HIS A 177 -14.78 -2.81 16.25
C HIS A 177 -15.88 -3.08 15.22
N ASP A 178 -17.15 -3.10 15.63
CA ASP A 178 -18.29 -3.37 14.73
C ASP A 178 -18.39 -2.37 13.58
N ARG A 179 -18.17 -1.08 13.88
CA ARG A 179 -18.19 -0.04 12.86
C ARG A 179 -17.03 -0.22 11.88
N TRP A 180 -15.83 -0.52 12.39
CA TRP A 180 -14.66 -0.82 11.56
C TRP A 180 -14.91 -2.04 10.66
N VAL A 181 -15.50 -3.11 11.21
CA VAL A 181 -15.88 -4.30 10.45
C VAL A 181 -16.80 -3.94 9.29
N GLN A 182 -17.79 -3.08 9.52
CA GLN A 182 -18.76 -2.70 8.48
C GLN A 182 -18.18 -1.79 7.39
N ILE A 183 -17.25 -0.88 7.73
CA ILE A 183 -16.88 0.21 6.80
C ILE A 183 -15.43 0.21 6.32
N ALA A 184 -14.51 -0.41 7.06
CA ALA A 184 -13.07 -0.31 6.79
C ALA A 184 -12.36 -1.67 6.69
N SER A 185 -12.98 -2.75 7.16
CA SER A 185 -12.36 -4.09 7.15
C SER A 185 -11.98 -4.56 5.76
N LEU A 186 -12.81 -4.30 4.74
CA LEU A 186 -12.54 -4.72 3.37
C LEU A 186 -11.29 -4.06 2.81
N SER A 187 -11.18 -2.73 2.93
CA SER A 187 -10.02 -2.01 2.41
C SER A 187 -8.74 -2.41 3.14
N ASN A 188 -8.80 -2.54 4.46
CA ASN A 188 -7.66 -2.95 5.27
C ASN A 188 -7.25 -4.39 4.94
N TYR A 189 -8.22 -5.31 4.81
CA TYR A 189 -7.96 -6.69 4.41
C TYR A 189 -7.28 -6.76 3.04
N LEU A 190 -7.80 -6.08 2.02
CA LEU A 190 -7.22 -6.12 0.69
C LEU A 190 -5.81 -5.49 0.68
N GLN A 191 -5.63 -4.33 1.33
CA GLN A 191 -4.32 -3.69 1.46
C GLN A 191 -3.29 -4.66 2.08
N SER A 192 -3.61 -5.27 3.23
CA SER A 192 -2.71 -6.17 3.92
C SER A 192 -2.52 -7.50 3.19
N PHE A 193 -3.57 -8.09 2.60
CA PHE A 193 -3.47 -9.33 1.82
C PHE A 193 -2.52 -9.18 0.63
N PHE A 194 -2.69 -8.11 -0.16
CA PHE A 194 -1.84 -7.86 -1.32
C PHE A 194 -0.45 -7.35 -0.95
N GLY A 195 -0.27 -6.76 0.24
CA GLY A 195 1.04 -6.46 0.81
C GLY A 195 1.74 -7.66 1.47
N LYS A 196 1.13 -8.86 1.47
CA LYS A 196 1.59 -10.04 2.24
C LYS A 196 1.83 -9.73 3.74
N ILE A 197 0.99 -8.86 4.31
CA ILE A 197 1.07 -8.43 5.70
C ILE A 197 0.21 -9.39 6.55
N PRO A 198 0.81 -10.21 7.44
CA PRO A 198 0.07 -11.18 8.24
C PRO A 198 -0.82 -10.52 9.30
N TYR A 199 -0.45 -9.34 9.81
CA TYR A 199 -1.23 -8.63 10.83
C TYR A 199 -1.08 -7.11 10.75
N ILE A 200 -2.10 -6.43 11.28
CA ILE A 200 -2.19 -4.97 11.41
C ILE A 200 -2.07 -4.64 12.90
N ILE A 201 -1.22 -3.67 13.25
CA ILE A 201 -1.23 -3.06 14.58
C ILE A 201 -2.11 -1.80 14.52
N CYS A 202 -3.13 -1.76 15.36
CA CYS A 202 -4.15 -0.71 15.33
C CYS A 202 -4.21 0.06 16.64
N GLY A 203 -3.80 1.31 16.62
CA GLY A 203 -3.96 2.24 17.73
C GLY A 203 -5.39 2.78 17.82
N ARG A 204 -6.02 2.64 18.99
CA ARG A 204 -7.38 3.09 19.30
C ARG A 204 -7.38 4.47 19.91
N LYS A 205 -8.20 5.35 19.32
CA LYS A 205 -8.51 6.69 19.82
C LYS A 205 -9.92 6.70 20.44
N PRO A 206 -10.16 7.46 21.52
CA PRO A 206 -11.50 7.52 22.13
C PRO A 206 -12.56 8.14 21.21
N SER A 207 -12.15 9.10 20.37
CA SER A 207 -13.01 9.80 19.43
C SER A 207 -12.18 10.41 18.29
N PHE A 208 -12.84 10.89 17.24
CA PHE A 208 -12.16 11.42 16.04
C PHE A 208 -11.21 12.59 16.36
N GLY A 209 -11.64 13.51 17.24
CA GLY A 209 -10.87 14.70 17.64
C GLY A 209 -9.90 14.48 18.81
N ASN A 210 -9.87 13.28 19.40
CA ASN A 210 -8.88 12.94 20.41
C ASN A 210 -7.71 12.22 19.72
N ASN A 211 -6.51 12.78 19.86
CA ASN A 211 -5.29 12.28 19.24
C ASN A 211 -4.38 11.53 20.21
N VAL A 212 -4.91 11.10 21.35
CA VAL A 212 -4.21 10.22 22.29
C VAL A 212 -4.68 8.79 22.08
N ILE A 213 -3.74 7.89 21.75
CA ILE A 213 -3.98 6.46 21.66
C ILE A 213 -4.04 5.89 23.07
N TYR A 214 -5.11 5.18 23.42
CA TYR A 214 -5.26 4.55 24.74
C TYR A 214 -5.06 3.03 24.71
N GLN A 215 -5.15 2.42 23.54
CA GLN A 215 -5.01 0.97 23.37
C GLN A 215 -4.42 0.65 22.00
N VAL A 216 -3.60 -0.39 21.91
CA VAL A 216 -2.97 -0.85 20.67
C VAL A 216 -3.28 -2.34 20.47
N ASP A 217 -4.07 -2.64 19.45
CA ASP A 217 -4.52 -3.99 19.14
C ASP A 217 -3.68 -4.62 18.02
N LYS A 218 -3.54 -5.95 18.05
CA LYS A 218 -3.02 -6.75 16.93
C LYS A 218 -4.18 -7.46 16.24
N ILE A 219 -4.38 -7.20 14.96
CA ILE A 219 -5.45 -7.77 14.13
C ILE A 219 -4.82 -8.68 13.09
N GLN A 220 -5.13 -9.98 13.13
CA GLN A 220 -4.63 -10.94 12.15
C GLN A 220 -5.36 -10.75 10.81
N THR A 221 -4.64 -10.52 9.72
CA THR A 221 -5.21 -10.30 8.37
C THR A 221 -6.06 -11.50 7.93
N ALA A 222 -5.62 -12.72 8.26
CA ALA A 222 -6.32 -13.96 7.91
C ALA A 222 -7.68 -14.11 8.60
N ASP A 223 -7.88 -13.47 9.76
CA ASP A 223 -9.10 -13.59 10.55
C ASP A 223 -10.17 -12.60 10.10
N ILE A 224 -9.78 -11.47 9.48
CA ILE A 224 -10.69 -10.38 9.10
C ILE A 224 -11.91 -10.90 8.31
N PRO A 225 -11.78 -11.75 7.27
CA PRO A 225 -12.94 -12.24 6.51
C PRO A 225 -13.94 -13.08 7.32
N ASN A 226 -13.54 -13.57 8.50
CA ASN A 226 -14.34 -14.46 9.35
C ASN A 226 -15.00 -13.72 10.52
N TYR A 227 -14.78 -12.42 10.68
CA TYR A 227 -15.39 -11.65 11.75
C TYR A 227 -16.91 -11.56 11.61
N SER A 228 -17.60 -11.57 12.74
CA SER A 228 -19.05 -11.32 12.79
C SER A 228 -19.36 -9.93 12.22
N GLY A 229 -20.32 -9.83 11.31
CA GLY A 229 -20.68 -8.59 10.63
C GLY A 229 -19.95 -8.32 9.31
N VAL A 230 -19.00 -9.18 8.92
CA VAL A 230 -18.44 -9.15 7.55
C VAL A 230 -19.48 -9.67 6.55
N HIS A 231 -19.85 -8.83 5.59
CA HIS A 231 -20.80 -9.17 4.52
C HIS A 231 -20.15 -9.35 3.15
N TRP A 232 -18.89 -8.96 3.00
CA TRP A 232 -18.11 -9.15 1.78
C TRP A 232 -17.44 -10.53 1.78
N LYS A 233 -17.12 -11.04 0.59
CA LYS A 233 -16.41 -12.32 0.40
C LYS A 233 -15.16 -12.09 -0.43
N LYS A 234 -14.00 -12.52 0.06
CA LYS A 234 -12.71 -12.31 -0.63
C LYS A 234 -12.71 -12.87 -2.05
N GLU A 235 -13.38 -14.00 -2.28
CA GLU A 235 -13.48 -14.66 -3.59
C GLU A 235 -14.26 -13.79 -4.59
N VAL A 236 -15.27 -13.06 -4.12
CA VAL A 236 -16.05 -12.12 -4.94
C VAL A 236 -15.18 -10.90 -5.26
N CYS A 237 -14.44 -10.38 -4.29
CA CYS A 237 -13.50 -9.28 -4.51
C CYS A 237 -12.42 -9.64 -5.53
N PHE A 238 -11.81 -10.83 -5.40
CA PHE A 238 -10.79 -11.31 -6.34
C PHE A 238 -11.38 -11.54 -7.74
N GLN A 239 -12.61 -12.06 -7.84
CA GLN A 239 -13.28 -12.19 -9.13
C GLN A 239 -13.53 -10.83 -9.78
N GLN A 240 -13.91 -9.82 -9.00
CA GLN A 240 -14.11 -8.48 -9.52
C GLN A 240 -12.78 -7.88 -10.04
N ILE A 241 -11.70 -8.00 -9.27
CA ILE A 241 -10.36 -7.57 -9.71
C ILE A 241 -9.97 -8.30 -11.00
N PHE A 242 -10.14 -9.62 -11.05
CA PHE A 242 -9.85 -10.42 -12.24
C PHE A 242 -10.67 -9.95 -13.46
N ASN A 243 -11.96 -9.67 -13.29
CA ASN A 243 -12.82 -9.21 -14.38
C ASN A 243 -12.33 -7.87 -14.95
N VAL A 244 -11.94 -6.93 -14.08
CA VAL A 244 -11.36 -5.64 -14.48
C VAL A 244 -10.04 -5.86 -15.22
N LEU A 245 -9.11 -6.59 -14.62
CA LEU A 245 -7.82 -6.94 -15.21
C LEU A 245 -7.96 -7.60 -16.59
N ASN A 246 -8.90 -8.53 -16.72
CA ASN A 246 -9.18 -9.20 -17.99
C ASN A 246 -9.77 -8.25 -19.04
N ALA A 247 -10.64 -7.32 -18.63
CA ALA A 247 -11.20 -6.29 -19.50
C ALA A 247 -10.15 -5.28 -19.97
N VAL A 248 -9.14 -4.98 -19.14
CA VAL A 248 -7.94 -4.22 -19.54
C VAL A 248 -7.19 -4.98 -20.61
N LYS A 249 -6.81 -6.22 -20.30
CA LYS A 249 -5.97 -7.06 -21.16
C LYS A 249 -6.62 -7.30 -22.53
N SER A 250 -7.95 -7.43 -22.60
CA SER A 250 -8.65 -7.62 -23.88
C SER A 250 -8.67 -6.38 -24.78
N ARG A 251 -8.41 -5.19 -24.22
CA ARG A 251 -8.37 -3.92 -24.96
C ARG A 251 -6.96 -3.51 -25.41
N LEU A 252 -5.93 -4.04 -24.75
CA LEU A 252 -4.52 -3.87 -25.13
C LEU A 252 -4.16 -4.95 -26.16
N GLN A 253 -4.54 -4.74 -27.42
CA GLN A 253 -4.32 -5.69 -28.51
C GLN A 253 -3.02 -5.41 -29.28
N GLN A 254 -2.52 -4.17 -29.25
CA GLN A 254 -1.32 -3.76 -29.94
C GLN A 254 -0.27 -3.22 -28.96
N ASP A 255 1.00 -3.43 -29.31
CA ASP A 255 2.11 -2.75 -28.64
C ASP A 255 1.93 -1.22 -28.82
N ASN A 256 2.21 -0.44 -27.76
CA ASN A 256 2.01 1.03 -27.66
C ASN A 256 0.57 1.53 -27.43
N GLU A 257 -0.38 0.66 -27.10
CA GLU A 257 -1.68 1.08 -26.60
C GLU A 257 -1.65 1.38 -25.10
N ALA A 258 -2.38 2.42 -24.69
CA ALA A 258 -2.68 2.69 -23.29
C ALA A 258 -4.20 2.65 -23.09
N VAL A 259 -4.61 2.20 -21.91
CA VAL A 259 -6.03 2.23 -21.50
C VAL A 259 -6.12 3.05 -20.22
N VAL A 260 -6.93 4.09 -20.26
CA VAL A 260 -7.27 4.91 -19.10
C VAL A 260 -8.55 4.37 -18.47
N PHE A 261 -8.49 4.17 -17.15
CA PHE A 261 -9.59 3.69 -16.34
C PHE A 261 -10.26 4.86 -15.64
N ASN A 262 -11.52 5.10 -15.99
CA ASN A 262 -12.38 6.05 -15.27
C ASN A 262 -13.40 5.25 -14.47
N LEU A 263 -13.37 5.37 -13.14
CA LEU A 263 -14.44 4.85 -12.28
C LEU A 263 -15.36 5.99 -11.90
N THR A 264 -16.61 5.93 -12.36
CA THR A 264 -17.63 6.91 -12.00
C THR A 264 -18.81 6.17 -11.41
N GLN A 265 -19.13 6.44 -10.14
CA GLN A 265 -20.30 5.90 -9.44
C GLN A 265 -20.42 4.36 -9.50
N GLY A 266 -19.28 3.65 -9.38
CA GLY A 266 -19.24 2.18 -9.41
C GLY A 266 -19.30 1.56 -10.81
N THR A 267 -19.41 2.37 -11.86
CA THR A 267 -19.28 1.92 -13.25
C THR A 267 -17.85 2.16 -13.73
N ILE A 268 -17.29 1.15 -14.39
CA ILE A 268 -15.94 1.20 -14.96
C ILE A 268 -16.07 1.57 -16.44
N TYR A 269 -15.52 2.74 -16.78
CA TYR A 269 -15.38 3.23 -18.16
C TYR A 269 -13.93 3.08 -18.58
N LEU A 270 -13.75 2.55 -19.78
CA LEU A 270 -12.45 2.25 -20.35
C LEU A 270 -12.30 3.01 -21.64
N GLU A 271 -11.39 3.97 -21.61
CA GLU A 271 -11.06 4.83 -22.74
C GLU A 271 -9.67 4.45 -23.23
N THR A 272 -9.55 4.21 -24.53
CA THR A 272 -8.25 4.00 -25.17
C THR A 272 -7.60 5.36 -25.37
N GLU A 273 -6.33 5.46 -25.01
CA GLU A 273 -5.51 6.67 -25.14
C GLU A 273 -4.21 6.32 -25.86
N ARG A 274 -3.60 7.29 -26.53
CA ARG A 274 -2.25 7.09 -27.08
C ARG A 274 -1.24 7.07 -25.95
N ALA A 275 -0.29 6.13 -25.97
CA ALA A 275 0.76 6.06 -24.95
C ALA A 275 1.55 7.37 -24.79
N GLU A 276 1.73 8.13 -25.88
CA GLU A 276 2.39 9.45 -25.88
C GLU A 276 1.67 10.51 -25.03
N ASN A 277 0.35 10.38 -24.85
CA ASN A 277 -0.45 11.28 -24.00
C ASN A 277 -0.44 10.86 -22.53
N CYS A 278 0.13 9.70 -22.21
CA CYS A 278 0.17 9.15 -20.86
C CYS A 278 1.39 9.67 -20.09
N THR A 279 1.25 10.79 -19.39
CA THR A 279 2.32 11.43 -18.59
C THR A 279 2.79 10.62 -17.37
N PHE A 280 2.14 9.48 -17.09
CA PHE A 280 2.45 8.64 -15.93
C PHE A 280 3.54 7.58 -16.19
N THR A 281 3.94 7.36 -17.44
CA THR A 281 5.01 6.40 -17.79
C THR A 281 6.30 7.13 -18.15
N ASP A 282 7.40 6.74 -17.52
CA ASP A 282 8.71 7.36 -17.74
C ASP A 282 9.29 6.95 -19.10
N GLN A 283 9.74 7.92 -19.92
CA GLN A 283 10.31 7.62 -21.24
C GLN A 283 11.59 6.77 -21.15
N ALA A 284 12.39 6.92 -20.10
CA ALA A 284 13.57 6.08 -19.88
C ALA A 284 13.17 4.62 -19.62
N PHE A 285 12.03 4.40 -18.94
CA PHE A 285 11.48 3.06 -18.77
C PHE A 285 10.99 2.45 -20.08
N LEU A 286 10.27 3.22 -20.92
CA LEU A 286 9.87 2.76 -22.25
C LEU A 286 11.07 2.43 -23.13
N ASN A 287 12.12 3.26 -23.09
CA ASN A 287 13.35 3.02 -23.84
C ASN A 287 14.11 1.79 -23.33
N TYR A 288 14.05 1.47 -22.04
CA TYR A 288 14.66 0.26 -21.48
C TYR A 288 13.97 -1.04 -21.96
N LEU A 289 12.69 -0.98 -22.31
CA LEU A 289 11.91 -2.13 -22.76
C LEU A 289 12.06 -2.45 -24.27
N ASN A 290 12.57 -1.50 -25.06
CA ASN A 290 12.75 -1.61 -26.51
C ASN A 290 14.18 -1.99 -26.88
#